data_AF-A0A438VEA9-F1
#
_entry.id   AF-A0A438VEA9-F1
#
_cell.length_a   1.000
_cell.length_b   1.000
_cell.length_c   1.000
_cell.angle_alpha   90.00
_cell.angle_beta   90.00
_cell.angle_gamma   90.00
#
_symmetry.space_group_name_H-M   'P 1'
#
loop_
_entity.id
_entity.type
_entity.pdbx_description
1 polymer ?
#
loop_
_entity_poly.entity_id
_entity_poly.type
_entity_poly.pdbx_seq_one_letter_code
_entity_poly.pdbx_strand_id
1 'polypeptide(L)' 'REHSKGIIASSACLQGEVNYHLNTNNERNRKYGAKGYDEAKKIACEYQEIFEDDFYLEIMRHGILDQRFIDEQVIKMS' A
#
# COMPACT_ATOMS: atom_id res chain seq x y z
N ARG A 1 10.42 -0.55 13.68
CA ARG A 1 10.15 -1.35 14.90
C ARG A 1 10.60 -0.66 16.17
N GLU A 2 11.88 -0.27 16.31
CA GLU A 2 12.44 0.26 17.57
C GLU A 2 11.69 1.49 18.15
N HIS A 3 11.02 2.27 17.32
CA HIS A 3 10.28 3.47 17.71
C HIS A 3 8.81 3.47 17.25
N SER A 4 8.16 2.31 17.09
CA SER A 4 6.75 2.26 16.62
C SER A 4 5.70 2.40 17.73
N LYS A 5 6.08 2.32 19.01
CA LYS A 5 5.13 2.37 20.12
C LYS A 5 4.36 3.70 20.15
N GLY A 6 3.03 3.63 20.08
CA GLY A 6 2.14 4.80 20.11
C GLY A 6 2.07 5.56 18.78
N ILE A 7 2.55 4.97 17.68
CA ILE A 7 2.45 5.55 16.34
C ILE A 7 1.37 4.80 15.55
N ILE A 8 0.42 5.56 15.01
CA ILE A 8 -0.51 5.10 13.98
C ILE A 8 0.11 5.35 12.61
N ALA A 9 0.09 4.33 11.75
CA ALA A 9 0.62 4.38 10.40
C ALA A 9 -0.41 3.90 9.37
N SER A 10 -0.25 4.33 8.13
CA SER A 10 -1.06 3.88 7.01
C SER A 10 -0.21 3.49 5.81
N SER A 11 -0.82 2.86 4.81
CA SER A 11 -0.14 2.53 3.54
C SER A 11 0.22 3.75 2.66
N ALA A 12 -0.08 4.97 3.15
CA ALA A 12 0.20 6.24 2.52
C ALA A 12 -0.44 6.40 1.13
N CYS A 13 0.09 7.35 0.35
CA CYS A 13 -0.49 7.75 -0.92
C CYS A 13 -0.31 6.67 -2.02
N LEU A 14 -0.65 6.99 -3.27
CA LEU A 14 -0.49 6.07 -4.41
C LEU A 14 0.97 5.61 -4.61
N GLN A 15 1.94 6.42 -4.16
CA GLN A 15 3.37 6.10 -4.20
C GLN A 15 3.91 5.57 -2.86
N GLY A 16 3.05 5.38 -1.86
CA GLY A 16 3.38 4.59 -0.68
C GLY A 16 3.70 3.15 -1.08
N GLU A 17 4.58 2.50 -0.34
CA GLU A 17 5.22 1.25 -0.78
C GLU A 17 4.21 0.15 -1.18
N VAL A 18 3.17 -0.07 -0.36
CA VAL A 18 2.10 -1.04 -0.67
C VAL A 18 1.40 -0.68 -1.98
N ASN A 19 0.93 0.56 -2.10
CA ASN A 19 0.20 1.04 -3.27
C ASN A 19 1.07 1.10 -4.54
N TYR A 20 2.38 1.37 -4.38
CA TYR A 20 3.36 1.35 -5.45
C TYR A 20 3.39 -0.01 -6.15
N HIS A 21 3.41 -1.10 -5.38
CA HIS A 21 3.42 -2.46 -5.92
C HIS A 21 2.07 -2.85 -6.57
N LEU A 22 0.95 -2.32 -6.08
CA LEU A 22 -0.38 -2.55 -6.68
C LEU A 22 -0.61 -1.78 -7.98
N ASN A 23 -0.02 -0.59 -8.12
CA ASN A 23 -0.25 0.29 -9.26
C ASN A 23 0.53 -0.17 -10.51
N THR A 24 0.16 -1.34 -11.02
CA THR A 24 0.73 -1.95 -12.22
C THR A 24 0.18 -1.34 -13.52
N ASN A 25 -0.90 -0.56 -13.46
CA ASN A 25 -1.36 0.24 -14.60
C ASN A 25 -0.31 1.29 -15.00
N ASN A 26 0.35 1.89 -14.01
CA ASN A 26 1.39 2.89 -14.22
C ASN A 26 2.68 2.29 -14.82
N GLU A 27 3.08 2.78 -15.98
CA GLU A 27 4.29 2.30 -16.69
C GLU A 27 5.58 2.55 -15.91
N ARG A 28 5.67 3.67 -15.16
CA ARG A 28 6.85 3.95 -14.33
C ARG A 28 6.96 2.94 -13.19
N ASN A 29 5.87 2.67 -12.48
CA ASN A 29 5.90 1.70 -11.37
C ASN A 29 6.36 0.33 -11.87
N ARG A 30 5.82 -0.17 -13.00
CA ARG A 30 6.32 -1.41 -13.63
C ARG A 30 7.80 -1.33 -13.99
N LYS A 31 8.22 -0.26 -14.68
CA LYS A 31 9.62 -0.05 -15.10
C LYS A 31 10.60 -0.04 -13.93
N TYR A 32 10.18 0.49 -12.77
CA TYR A 32 11.01 0.64 -11.59
C TYR A 32 10.77 -0.42 -10.52
N GLY A 33 10.08 -1.52 -10.86
CA GLY A 33 10.06 -2.72 -10.02
C GLY A 33 8.82 -2.92 -9.14
N ALA A 34 7.67 -2.36 -9.51
CA ALA A 34 6.40 -2.81 -8.95
C ALA A 34 6.17 -4.28 -9.28
N LYS A 35 5.73 -5.04 -8.28
CA LYS A 35 5.69 -6.53 -8.32
C LYS A 35 4.27 -7.10 -8.20
N GLY A 36 3.25 -6.25 -8.13
CA GLY A 36 1.86 -6.68 -8.01
C GLY A 36 1.45 -7.06 -6.59
N TYR A 37 0.31 -7.75 -6.52
CA TYR A 37 -0.45 -8.03 -5.30
C TYR A 37 0.34 -8.77 -4.22
N ASP A 38 1.06 -9.83 -4.57
CA ASP A 38 1.72 -10.69 -3.57
C ASP A 38 2.81 -9.94 -2.80
N GLU A 39 3.57 -9.08 -3.47
CA GLU A 39 4.57 -8.22 -2.82
C GLU A 39 3.89 -7.12 -1.99
N ALA A 40 2.83 -6.50 -2.52
CA ALA A 40 2.06 -5.49 -1.77
C ALA A 40 1.50 -6.08 -0.47
N LYS A 41 0.98 -7.31 -0.52
CA LYS A 41 0.47 -8.03 0.66
C LYS A 41 1.57 -8.34 1.65
N LYS A 42 2.73 -8.81 1.17
CA LYS A 42 3.89 -9.08 2.03
C LYS A 42 4.32 -7.82 2.80
N ILE A 43 4.40 -6.68 2.13
CA ILE A 43 4.79 -5.39 2.73
C ILE A 43 3.70 -4.92 3.71
N ALA A 44 2.42 -5.03 3.35
CA ALA A 44 1.32 -4.72 4.25
C ALA A 44 1.37 -5.56 5.53
N CYS A 45 1.65 -6.86 5.43
CA CYS A 45 1.84 -7.72 6.60
C CYS A 45 3.07 -7.31 7.42
N GLU A 46 4.17 -6.93 6.78
CA GLU A 46 5.34 -6.42 7.50
C GLU A 46 5.01 -5.15 8.29
N TYR A 47 4.28 -4.19 7.70
CA TYR A 47 3.83 -3.01 8.44
C TYR A 47 2.84 -3.33 9.55
N GLN A 48 1.90 -4.24 9.31
CA GLN A 48 1.00 -4.74 10.36
C GLN A 48 1.77 -5.40 11.51
N GLU A 49 2.86 -6.12 11.25
CA GLU A 49 3.70 -6.66 12.32
C GLU A 49 4.48 -5.56 13.09
N ILE A 50 4.71 -4.40 12.49
CA ILE A 50 5.46 -3.29 13.11
C ILE A 50 4.56 -2.41 13.99
N PHE A 51 3.34 -2.16 13.52
CA PHE A 51 2.39 -1.24 14.14
C PHE A 51 1.17 -1.96 14.73
N GLU A 52 1.07 -3.28 14.60
CA GLU A 52 -0.01 -4.11 15.14
C GLU A 52 -1.39 -3.61 14.66
N ASP A 53 -2.31 -3.33 15.59
CA ASP A 53 -3.65 -2.82 15.29
C ASP A 53 -3.66 -1.35 14.83
N ASP A 54 -2.52 -0.65 14.92
CA ASP A 54 -2.36 0.76 14.53
C ASP A 54 -1.90 0.94 13.08
N PHE A 55 -1.97 -0.10 12.23
CA PHE A 55 -1.73 -0.02 10.79
C PHE A 55 -3.02 -0.05 9.97
N TYR A 56 -3.16 0.89 9.04
CA TYR A 56 -4.35 1.00 8.18
C TYR A 56 -4.00 1.02 6.69
N LEU A 57 -4.75 0.29 5.88
CA LEU A 57 -4.67 0.44 4.42
C LEU A 57 -5.42 1.71 4.00
N GLU A 58 -4.72 2.62 3.32
CA GLU A 58 -5.23 3.94 2.94
C GLU A 58 -5.80 3.93 1.53
N ILE A 59 -7.05 4.37 1.41
CA ILE A 59 -7.75 4.61 0.14
C ILE A 59 -7.96 6.11 -0.01
N MET A 60 -7.61 6.66 -1.17
CA MET A 60 -7.85 8.08 -1.47
C MET A 60 -8.50 8.27 -2.83
N ARG A 61 -9.28 9.36 -2.98
CA ARG A 61 -10.03 9.65 -4.21
C ARG A 61 -9.89 11.11 -4.62
N HIS A 62 -9.04 11.35 -5.60
CA HIS A 62 -8.76 12.68 -6.14
C HIS A 62 -9.06 12.81 -7.64
N GLY A 63 -9.83 11.89 -8.21
CA GLY A 63 -10.08 11.82 -9.65
C GLY A 63 -8.93 11.22 -10.47
N ILE A 64 -7.91 10.64 -9.81
CA ILE A 64 -6.79 9.95 -10.47
C ILE A 64 -7.21 8.50 -10.76
N LEU A 65 -7.17 8.09 -12.03
CA LEU A 65 -7.60 6.74 -12.45
C LEU A 65 -6.76 5.63 -11.81
N ASP A 66 -5.45 5.84 -11.64
CA ASP A 66 -4.56 4.88 -10.98
C ASP A 66 -4.92 4.63 -9.51
N GLN A 67 -5.52 5.60 -8.81
CA GLN A 67 -6.04 5.38 -7.44
C GLN A 67 -7.19 4.39 -7.49
N ARG A 68 -8.15 4.60 -8.40
CA ARG A 68 -9.28 3.69 -8.58
C ARG A 68 -8.86 2.30 -9.05
N PHE A 69 -7.80 2.21 -9.85
CA PHE A 69 -7.27 0.93 -10.36
C PHE A 69 -6.84 -0.02 -9.23
N ILE A 70 -6.34 0.51 -8.11
CA ILE A 70 -5.86 -0.31 -7.00
C ILE A 70 -6.90 -0.59 -5.91
N ASP A 71 -8.02 0.14 -5.87
CA ASP A 71 -9.06 0.07 -4.81
C ASP A 71 -9.45 -1.38 -4.47
N GLU A 72 -9.81 -2.20 -5.47
CA GLU A 72 -10.24 -3.59 -5.23
C GLU A 72 -9.14 -4.46 -4.64
N GLN A 73 -7.89 -4.23 -5.04
CA GLN A 73 -6.75 -4.96 -4.52
C GLN A 73 -6.42 -4.54 -3.10
N VAL A 74 -6.51 -3.24 -2.78
CA VAL A 74 -6.35 -2.72 -1.41
C VAL A 74 -7.40 -3.36 -0.49
N ILE A 75 -8.66 -3.36 -0.90
CA ILE A 75 -9.78 -3.96 -0.13
C ILE A 75 -9.60 -5.47 0.05
N LYS A 76 -9.08 -6.18 -0.95
CA LYS A 76 -8.85 -7.63 -0.85
C LYS A 76 -7.78 -8.00 0.19
N MET A 77 -6.90 -7.08 0.54
CA MET A 77 -5.84 -7.31 1.53
C MET A 77 -6.26 -7.04 2.98
N SER A 78 -7.30 -6.23 3.22
CA SER A 78 -7.82 -5.93 4.56
C SER A 78 -8.56 -7.12 5.16
#